data_AF-A0A8T6EFV3-F1
#
_entry.id   AF-A0A8T6EFV3-F1
#
_cell.length_a   1.000
_cell.length_b   1.000
_cell.length_c   1.000
_cell.angle_alpha   90.00
_cell.angle_beta   90.00
_cell.angle_gamma   90.00
#
_symmetry.space_group_name_H-M   'P 1'
#
loop_
_entity.id
_entity.type
_entity.pdbx_description
1 polymer ?
#
loop_
_entity_poly.entity_id
_entity_poly.type
_entity_poly.pdbx_seq_one_letter_code
_entity_poly.pdbx_strand_id
1 'polypeptide(L)'
;MQERVSEFNEAGVAVSASTYDSVEQNAEFKSSKELTYPLLSDQDAKTVKALGILNEQYEEGSRAYGVPHPGVILVDTDGKVVLKRAEERYSDRPSMDDLLEDVKKFVKGDDSEDDADAEETSED
;
A
#
# COMPACT_ATOMS: atom_id res chain seq x y z
N MET A 1 -1.84 11.56 -2.40
CA MET A 1 -1.25 10.68 -3.43
C MET A 1 -0.88 11.42 -4.69
N GLN A 2 -1.81 11.87 -5.56
CA GLN A 2 -1.49 12.50 -6.87
C GLN A 2 -0.38 13.56 -6.80
N GLU A 3 -0.45 14.49 -5.84
CA GLU A 3 0.53 15.58 -5.66
C GLU A 3 1.93 15.11 -5.23
N ARG A 4 2.05 13.87 -4.75
CA ARG A 4 3.28 13.30 -4.18
C ARG A 4 3.84 12.13 -5.00
N VAL A 5 3.21 11.78 -6.13
CA VAL A 5 3.61 10.62 -6.96
C VAL A 5 5.06 10.73 -7.42
N SER A 6 5.52 11.94 -7.77
CA SER A 6 6.92 12.16 -8.16
C SER A 6 7.89 11.79 -7.06
N GLU A 7 7.62 12.12 -5.80
CA GLU A 7 8.52 11.83 -4.68
C GLU A 7 8.63 10.34 -4.39
N PHE A 8 7.55 9.57 -4.56
CA PHE A 8 7.62 8.11 -4.47
C PHE A 8 8.44 7.52 -5.63
N ASN A 9 8.23 8.02 -6.86
CA ASN A 9 9.01 7.58 -8.02
C ASN A 9 10.50 7.93 -7.88
N GLU A 10 10.83 9.11 -7.37
CA GLU A 10 12.21 9.54 -7.06
C GLU A 10 12.84 8.70 -5.95
N ALA A 11 12.02 8.19 -5.03
CA ALA A 11 12.43 7.20 -4.03
C ALA A 11 12.51 5.77 -4.59
N GLY A 12 12.33 5.56 -5.90
CA GLY A 12 12.45 4.23 -6.53
C GLY A 12 11.20 3.35 -6.44
N VAL A 13 10.06 3.90 -6.01
CA VAL A 13 8.80 3.14 -5.84
C VAL A 13 7.73 3.63 -6.81
N ALA A 14 7.21 2.71 -7.62
CA ALA A 14 6.06 2.98 -8.48
C ALA A 14 4.76 2.99 -7.67
N VAL A 15 3.90 3.97 -7.94
CA VAL A 15 2.59 4.11 -7.28
C VAL A 15 1.48 3.57 -8.17
N SER A 16 0.54 2.83 -7.59
CA SER A 16 -0.75 2.48 -8.20
C SER A 16 -1.85 2.54 -7.16
N ALA A 17 -3.10 2.73 -7.58
CA ALA A 17 -4.27 2.53 -6.73
C ALA A 17 -4.98 1.24 -7.12
N SER A 18 -5.59 0.54 -6.17
CA SER A 18 -6.42 -0.64 -6.42
C SER A 18 -7.88 -0.33 -6.07
N THR A 19 -8.80 -0.66 -6.97
CA THR A 19 -10.24 -0.44 -6.79
C THR A 19 -11.01 -1.72 -7.14
N TYR A 20 -12.26 -1.83 -6.71
CA TYR A 20 -13.16 -2.91 -7.11
C TYR A 20 -13.91 -2.59 -8.42
N ASP A 21 -13.73 -1.39 -8.96
CA ASP A 21 -14.38 -0.94 -10.20
C ASP A 21 -13.77 -1.62 -11.44
N SER A 22 -14.52 -1.61 -12.55
CA SER A 22 -14.04 -2.15 -13.82
C SER A 22 -12.89 -1.31 -14.41
N VAL A 23 -12.15 -1.90 -15.36
CA VAL A 23 -11.10 -1.18 -16.10
C VAL A 23 -11.65 0.05 -16.83
N GLU A 24 -12.87 -0.05 -17.38
CA GLU A 24 -13.53 1.06 -18.07
C GLU A 24 -13.86 2.20 -17.10
N GLN A 25 -14.48 1.88 -15.96
CA GLN A 25 -14.79 2.86 -14.91
C GLN A 25 -13.53 3.53 -14.37
N ASN A 26 -12.46 2.75 -14.16
CA ASN A 26 -11.16 3.26 -13.75
C ASN A 26 -10.54 4.19 -14.79
N ALA A 27 -10.65 3.86 -16.09
CA ALA A 27 -10.14 4.71 -17.16
C ALA A 27 -10.87 6.05 -17.25
N GLU A 28 -12.20 6.03 -17.16
CA GLU A 28 -13.03 7.24 -17.10
C GLU A 28 -12.67 8.09 -15.87
N PHE A 29 -12.57 7.47 -14.70
CA PHE A 29 -12.21 8.17 -13.47
C PHE A 29 -10.81 8.79 -13.56
N LYS A 30 -9.81 7.99 -14.00
CA LYS A 30 -8.43 8.44 -14.23
C LYS A 30 -8.40 9.66 -15.14
N SER A 31 -9.13 9.63 -16.26
CA SER A 31 -9.18 10.75 -17.20
C SER A 31 -9.86 11.98 -16.59
N SER A 32 -10.98 11.79 -15.88
CA SER A 32 -11.74 12.90 -15.28
C SER A 32 -10.99 13.60 -14.14
N LYS A 33 -10.08 12.88 -13.47
CA LYS A 33 -9.27 13.35 -12.35
C LYS A 33 -7.82 13.65 -12.74
N GLU A 34 -7.48 13.50 -14.03
CA GLU A 34 -6.14 13.72 -14.59
C GLU A 34 -5.04 12.98 -13.80
N LEU A 35 -5.34 11.75 -13.35
CA LEU A 35 -4.43 10.98 -12.51
C LEU A 35 -3.25 10.48 -13.34
N THR A 36 -2.04 10.64 -12.80
CA THR A 36 -0.79 10.28 -13.49
C THR A 36 -0.28 8.89 -13.12
N TYR A 37 -0.98 8.18 -12.23
CA TYR A 37 -0.68 6.82 -11.82
C TYR A 37 -1.80 5.85 -12.26
N PRO A 38 -1.49 4.55 -12.43
CA PRO A 38 -2.47 3.55 -12.83
C PRO A 38 -3.47 3.20 -11.72
N LEU A 39 -4.67 2.79 -12.14
CA LEU A 39 -5.71 2.21 -11.29
C LEU A 39 -5.90 0.75 -11.69
N LEU A 40 -5.65 -0.15 -10.74
CA LEU A 40 -5.82 -1.60 -10.87
C LEU A 40 -7.27 -1.96 -10.54
N SER A 41 -7.82 -2.90 -11.31
CA SER A 41 -9.17 -3.43 -11.12
C SER A 41 -9.09 -4.79 -10.42
N ASP A 42 -9.65 -4.88 -9.21
CA ASP A 42 -9.80 -6.11 -8.42
C ASP A 42 -11.30 -6.42 -8.21
N GLN A 43 -12.05 -6.51 -9.33
CA GLN A 43 -13.51 -6.70 -9.32
C GLN A 43 -13.98 -7.93 -8.54
N ASP A 44 -13.18 -8.99 -8.51
CA ASP A 44 -13.49 -10.22 -7.74
C ASP A 44 -13.02 -10.14 -6.27
N ALA A 45 -12.45 -9.01 -5.86
CA ALA A 45 -11.79 -8.78 -4.57
C ALA A 45 -10.72 -9.83 -4.23
N LYS A 46 -10.07 -10.42 -5.25
CA LYS A 46 -9.10 -11.52 -5.07
C LYS A 46 -7.86 -11.02 -4.32
N THR A 47 -7.36 -9.86 -4.72
CA THR A 47 -6.17 -9.23 -4.12
C THR A 47 -6.51 -8.74 -2.71
N VAL A 48 -7.65 -8.07 -2.56
CA VAL A 48 -8.16 -7.58 -1.27
C VAL A 48 -8.34 -8.72 -0.25
N LYS A 49 -8.88 -9.87 -0.69
CA LYS A 49 -9.02 -11.08 0.13
C LYS A 49 -7.66 -11.70 0.45
N ALA A 50 -6.78 -11.87 -0.54
CA ALA A 50 -5.45 -12.45 -0.34
C ALA A 50 -4.61 -11.64 0.66
N LEU A 51 -4.77 -10.31 0.65
CA LEU A 51 -4.11 -9.42 1.58
C LEU A 51 -4.79 -9.36 2.96
N GLY A 52 -5.99 -9.95 3.13
CA GLY A 52 -6.75 -9.87 4.37
C GLY A 52 -7.08 -8.42 4.75
N ILE A 53 -7.59 -7.65 3.78
CA ILE A 53 -7.99 -6.24 3.96
C ILE A 53 -9.41 -5.96 3.48
N LEU A 54 -10.21 -7.00 3.23
CA LEU A 54 -11.61 -6.84 2.84
C LEU A 54 -12.38 -6.12 3.96
N ASN A 55 -13.17 -5.10 3.60
CA ASN A 55 -14.09 -4.49 4.56
C ASN A 55 -15.35 -5.37 4.70
N GLU A 56 -15.43 -6.09 5.81
CA GLU A 56 -16.51 -7.05 6.09
C GLU A 56 -17.86 -6.38 6.43
N GLN A 57 -17.93 -5.04 6.47
CA GLN A 57 -19.21 -4.32 6.64
C GLN A 57 -20.16 -4.49 5.45
N TYR A 58 -19.65 -4.93 4.30
CA TYR A 58 -20.44 -5.11 3.09
C TYR A 58 -20.60 -6.60 2.78
N GLU A 59 -21.85 -7.07 2.83
CA GLU A 59 -22.19 -8.47 2.55
C GLU A 59 -22.00 -8.82 1.06
N GLU A 60 -21.78 -10.11 0.79
CA GLU A 60 -21.73 -10.67 -0.57
C GLU A 60 -23.01 -10.35 -1.36
N GLY A 61 -22.83 -9.88 -2.59
CA GLY A 61 -23.94 -9.44 -3.45
C GLY A 61 -24.40 -7.99 -3.23
N SER A 62 -23.89 -7.31 -2.20
CA SER A 62 -24.09 -5.87 -2.07
C SER A 62 -23.28 -5.10 -3.13
N ARG A 63 -23.76 -3.90 -3.49
CA ARG A 63 -23.08 -3.02 -4.46
C ARG A 63 -21.67 -2.60 -4.03
N ALA A 64 -21.40 -2.61 -2.72
CA ALA A 64 -20.13 -2.21 -2.13
C ALA A 64 -19.27 -3.41 -1.69
N TYR A 65 -19.70 -4.64 -2.01
CA TYR A 65 -18.88 -5.81 -1.75
C TYR A 65 -17.56 -5.73 -2.49
N GLY A 66 -16.46 -6.08 -1.82
CA GLY A 66 -15.11 -6.02 -2.37
C GLY A 66 -14.34 -4.73 -2.07
N VAL A 67 -14.99 -3.73 -1.45
CA VAL A 67 -14.30 -2.53 -0.96
C VAL A 67 -13.27 -2.94 0.12
N PRO A 68 -11.99 -2.58 -0.03
CA PRO A 68 -11.01 -2.82 1.03
C PRO A 68 -11.15 -1.80 2.17
N HIS A 69 -10.63 -2.15 3.35
CA HIS A 69 -10.27 -1.13 4.33
C HIS A 69 -9.28 -0.14 3.69
N PRO A 70 -9.46 1.17 3.92
CA PRO A 70 -8.59 2.18 3.33
C PRO A 70 -7.15 1.98 3.84
N GLY A 71 -6.20 1.93 2.93
CA GLY A 71 -4.83 1.63 3.32
C GLY A 71 -3.80 1.75 2.21
N VAL A 72 -2.56 1.44 2.57
CA VAL A 72 -1.40 1.37 1.69
C VAL A 72 -0.66 0.07 1.94
N ILE A 73 -0.24 -0.56 0.85
CA ILE A 73 0.58 -1.77 0.83
C ILE A 73 1.84 -1.44 0.04
N LEU A 74 3.01 -1.81 0.56
CA LEU A 74 4.27 -1.80 -0.19
C LEU A 74 4.63 -3.24 -0.52
N VAL A 75 4.92 -3.48 -1.80
CA VAL A 75 5.32 -4.78 -2.33
C VAL A 75 6.72 -4.61 -2.93
N ASP A 76 7.64 -5.50 -2.58
CA ASP A 76 8.98 -5.52 -3.15
C ASP A 76 9.01 -6.13 -4.57
N THR A 77 10.19 -6.20 -5.18
CA THR A 77 10.38 -6.75 -6.52
C THR A 77 10.18 -8.26 -6.62
N ASP A 78 10.23 -8.99 -5.49
CA ASP A 78 9.93 -10.42 -5.40
C ASP A 78 8.43 -10.69 -5.24
N GLY A 79 7.61 -9.64 -5.13
CA GLY A 79 6.18 -9.73 -4.90
C GLY A 79 5.79 -9.95 -3.44
N LYS A 80 6.71 -9.73 -2.48
CA LYS A 80 6.42 -9.86 -1.05
C LYS A 80 5.90 -8.53 -0.49
N VAL A 81 4.91 -8.62 0.39
CA VAL A 81 4.41 -7.46 1.14
C VAL A 81 5.41 -7.11 2.23
N VAL A 82 6.06 -5.96 2.12
CA VAL A 82 7.06 -5.45 3.08
C VAL A 82 6.49 -4.37 4.02
N LEU A 83 5.36 -3.76 3.63
CA LEU A 83 4.58 -2.87 4.50
C LEU A 83 3.10 -3.09 4.25
N LYS A 84 2.32 -3.21 5.33
CA LYS A 84 0.84 -3.23 5.27
C LYS A 84 0.28 -2.25 6.28
N ARG A 85 -0.37 -1.20 5.78
CA ARG A 85 -1.11 -0.19 6.55
C ARG A 85 -2.56 -0.18 6.07
N ALA A 86 -3.35 -1.14 6.54
CA ALA A 86 -4.78 -1.21 6.24
C ALA A 86 -5.53 -1.28 7.57
N GLU A 87 -5.80 -0.10 8.15
CA GLU A 87 -6.41 -0.01 9.47
C GLU A 87 -7.93 0.06 9.36
N GLU A 88 -8.62 -0.62 10.29
CA GLU A 88 -10.09 -0.64 10.34
C GLU A 88 -10.68 0.74 10.65
N ARG A 89 -9.91 1.65 11.26
CA ARG A 89 -10.32 3.01 11.60
C ARG A 89 -9.69 4.03 10.66
N TYR A 90 -10.55 4.81 10.01
CA TYR A 90 -10.18 5.92 9.12
C TYR A 90 -9.29 6.98 9.79
N SER A 91 -9.33 7.08 11.13
CA SER A 91 -8.64 8.10 11.93
C SER A 91 -7.14 7.89 12.09
N ASP A 92 -6.63 6.70 11.76
CA ASP A 92 -5.23 6.31 11.97
C ASP A 92 -4.40 6.40 10.67
N ARG A 93 -4.93 7.03 9.60
CA ARG A 93 -4.20 7.17 8.33
C ARG A 93 -2.93 8.00 8.56
N PRO A 94 -1.72 7.41 8.41
CA PRO A 94 -0.48 8.16 8.52
C PRO A 94 -0.45 9.28 7.50
N SER A 95 0.27 10.36 7.83
CA SER A 95 0.47 11.43 6.87
C SER A 95 1.20 10.88 5.63
N MET A 96 1.07 11.55 4.49
CA MET A 96 1.83 11.17 3.31
C MET A 96 3.35 11.28 3.55
N ASP A 97 3.77 12.12 4.50
CA ASP A 97 5.16 12.27 4.90
C ASP A 97 5.65 11.02 5.64
N ASP A 98 4.90 10.54 6.64
CA ASP A 98 5.24 9.30 7.37
C ASP A 98 5.35 8.11 6.40
N LEU A 99 4.44 8.01 5.43
CA LEU A 99 4.46 6.96 4.42
C LEU A 99 5.71 7.06 3.53
N LEU A 100 6.10 8.27 3.12
CA LEU A 100 7.28 8.48 2.30
C LEU A 100 8.57 8.18 3.09
N GLU A 101 8.59 8.50 4.39
CA GLU A 101 9.70 8.13 5.27
C GLU A 101 9.82 6.61 5.43
N ASP A 102 8.70 5.91 5.69
CA ASP A 102 8.68 4.44 5.75
C ASP A 102 9.21 3.84 4.44
N VAL A 103 8.71 4.29 3.28
CA VAL A 103 9.21 3.86 1.96
C VAL A 103 10.71 4.09 1.81
N LYS A 104 11.23 5.27 2.16
CA LYS A 104 12.65 5.59 2.05
C LYS A 104 13.52 4.70 2.93
N LYS A 105 13.04 4.28 4.11
CA LYS A 105 13.75 3.33 4.98
C LYS A 105 13.86 1.96 4.31
N PHE A 106 12.78 1.47 3.71
CA PHE A 106 12.79 0.19 2.99
C PHE A 106 13.69 0.21 1.75
N VAL A 107 13.66 1.29 0.95
CA VAL A 107 14.49 1.38 -0.26
C VAL A 107 15.97 1.59 0.06
N LYS A 108 16.31 2.29 1.14
CA LYS A 108 17.71 2.48 1.58
C LYS A 108 18.26 1.30 2.38
N GLY A 109 17.41 0.35 2.77
CA GLY A 109 17.69 -0.69 3.76
C GLY A 109 18.03 -2.07 3.19
N ASP A 110 18.57 -2.15 1.98
CA ASP A 110 19.18 -3.36 1.41
C ASP A 110 20.73 -3.27 1.38
N ASP A 111 21.31 -2.26 2.04
CA ASP A 111 22.76 -2.02 2.20
C ASP A 111 23.21 -2.04 3.68
N SER A 112 22.45 -2.69 4.56
CA SER A 112 22.92 -3.06 5.89
C SER A 112 22.84 -4.57 6.05
N GLU A 113 23.82 -5.26 5.47
CA GLU A 113 24.26 -6.57 5.95
C GLU A 113 24.56 -6.49 7.46
N ASP A 114 24.31 -7.62 8.12
CA ASP A 114 24.72 -8.00 9.46
C ASP A 114 25.91 -7.23 10.04
N ASP A 115 25.69 -6.59 11.19
CA ASP A 115 26.72 -6.55 12.22
C ASP A 115 26.09 -7.07 13.53
N ALA A 116 26.59 -8.26 13.89
CA ALA A 116 26.52 -8.82 15.21
C ALA A 116 27.06 -7.82 16.25
N ASP A 117 26.51 -7.81 17.45
CA ASP A 117 27.32 -8.24 18.59
C ASP A 117 26.46 -8.67 19.77
N ALA A 118 26.91 -9.76 20.37
CA ALA A 118 26.39 -10.30 21.60
C ALA A 118 26.86 -9.41 22.76
N GLU A 119 25.95 -8.87 23.56
CA GLU A 119 26.29 -8.39 24.89
C GLU A 119 26.09 -9.56 25.87
N GLU A 120 27.11 -10.42 25.97
CA GLU A 120 27.54 -10.91 27.28
C GLU A 120 28.31 -9.78 27.96
N THR A 121 27.80 -9.25 29.07
CA THR A 121 28.68 -8.82 30.16
C THR A 121 28.06 -9.17 31.51
N SER A 122 28.88 -9.90 32.26
CA SER A 122 28.83 -10.19 33.69
C SER A 122 29.12 -8.95 34.55
N GLU A 123 28.94 -9.14 35.86
CA GLU A 123 29.34 -8.30 37.02
C GLU A 123 28.31 -7.22 37.42
N ASP A 124 27.83 -7.15 38.67
CA ASP A 124 28.42 -7.51 39.98
C ASP A 124 27.41 -8.26 40.89
#